data_AF-A0A2D6FE45-F1
#
_entry.id   AF-A0A2D6FE45-F1
#
_cell.length_a   1.000
_cell.length_b   1.000
_cell.length_c   1.000
_cell.angle_alpha   90.00
_cell.angle_beta   90.00
_cell.angle_gamma   90.00
#
_symmetry.space_group_name_H-M   'P 1'
#
loop_
_entity.id
_entity.type
_entity.pdbx_description
1 polymer ?
#
loop_
_entity_poly.entity_id
_entity_poly.type
_entity_poly.pdbx_seq_one_letter_code
_entity_poly.pdbx_strand_id
1 'polypeptide(L)'
;MPNTTEPENIKHQGLSIILPTFNEAGSISKMVSSLLELTSDWRTEILIVDDDSQDGTSDIVRTMARQDQRIKLIQRVGRSGLASAIKEGLIAALYPFAVAMDSDGQHEPPAVLAAVEQLDNGADLVIGSRFLVNSAIHGLSERRTEGSNLANRLARWSLPKNYCHLTDYMSGFFAMDLRRCNQLVRKVDVNGFKFLYELLAISKGRLNTIEIPLNFQPRLHGSSKLDYAVLWDFLISLIHTALFRLLPRRAISFGLVGLSGVFVQLIITSLVMSLGPSFQQALPLAVVSAASSNYLINNTLTFKDKRQHGRQLLKGLLKFLLVASLPSLANIGLATVFYNLVQTNAIVAQLSGIIVVYIWNYAASSRFVWNAP
;
A
#
# COMPACT_ATOMS: atom_id res chain seq x y z
N MET A 1 -3.44 50.09 -14.12
CA MET A 1 -4.20 49.57 -12.97
C MET A 1 -4.01 48.07 -12.94
N PRO A 2 -3.47 47.46 -11.87
CA PRO A 2 -3.51 46.03 -11.74
C PRO A 2 -4.93 45.63 -11.30
N ASN A 3 -5.58 44.76 -12.09
CA ASN A 3 -6.81 44.08 -11.69
C ASN A 3 -6.53 43.28 -10.43
N THR A 4 -6.98 43.79 -9.28
CA THR A 4 -7.13 43.01 -8.06
C THR A 4 -8.33 42.09 -8.27
N THR A 5 -8.11 40.91 -8.82
CA THR A 5 -9.08 39.82 -8.73
C THR A 5 -9.28 39.52 -7.25
N GLU A 6 -10.46 39.84 -6.71
CA GLU A 6 -10.90 39.30 -5.42
C GLU A 6 -10.66 37.79 -5.43
N PRO A 7 -10.14 37.19 -4.34
CA PRO A 7 -9.97 35.75 -4.30
C PRO A 7 -11.34 35.10 -4.55
N GLU A 8 -11.45 34.32 -5.63
CA GLU A 8 -12.67 33.55 -5.91
C GLU A 8 -13.00 32.73 -4.68
N ASN A 9 -14.16 33.00 -4.08
CA ASN A 9 -14.68 32.29 -2.91
C ASN A 9 -14.50 30.78 -3.12
N ILE A 10 -13.88 30.09 -2.17
CA ILE A 10 -13.54 28.66 -2.28
C ILE A 10 -14.75 27.79 -2.67
N LYS A 11 -15.95 28.19 -2.25
CA LYS A 11 -17.22 27.55 -2.63
C LYS A 11 -17.46 27.50 -4.15
N HIS A 12 -16.96 28.48 -4.89
CA HIS A 12 -17.09 28.61 -6.34
C HIS A 12 -15.96 27.92 -7.13
N GLN A 13 -14.79 27.69 -6.51
CA GLN A 13 -13.71 26.90 -7.11
C GLN A 13 -14.10 25.40 -7.22
N GLY A 14 -14.94 24.94 -6.30
CA GLY A 14 -15.57 23.63 -6.31
C GLY A 14 -14.77 22.53 -5.63
N LEU A 15 -15.45 21.42 -5.32
CA LEU A 15 -14.97 20.34 -4.47
C LEU A 15 -15.33 18.97 -5.05
N SER A 16 -14.35 18.08 -5.12
CA SER A 16 -14.57 16.67 -5.49
C SER A 16 -14.43 15.79 -4.24
N ILE A 17 -15.45 15.02 -3.91
CA ILE A 17 -15.43 14.10 -2.77
C ILE A 17 -15.36 12.67 -3.30
N ILE A 18 -14.30 11.94 -2.96
CA ILE A 18 -14.02 10.59 -3.43
C ILE A 18 -14.37 9.60 -2.31
N LEU A 19 -15.32 8.72 -2.60
CA LEU A 19 -15.78 7.66 -1.70
C LEU A 19 -15.48 6.29 -2.31
N PRO A 20 -14.38 5.62 -1.92
CA PRO A 20 -14.14 4.24 -2.32
C PRO A 20 -15.11 3.29 -1.58
N THR A 21 -15.79 2.40 -2.31
CA THR A 21 -16.80 1.50 -1.73
C THR A 21 -16.57 0.03 -2.10
N PHE A 22 -16.83 -0.85 -1.14
CA PHE A 22 -16.96 -2.30 -1.37
C PHE A 22 -17.88 -2.91 -0.31
N ASN A 23 -19.07 -3.32 -0.75
CA ASN A 23 -20.16 -3.80 0.10
C ASN A 23 -20.57 -2.82 1.22
N GLU A 24 -21.00 -1.61 0.82
CA GLU A 24 -21.35 -0.48 1.68
C GLU A 24 -22.84 -0.09 1.53
N ALA A 25 -23.71 -1.00 1.11
CA ALA A 25 -25.12 -0.71 0.83
C ALA A 25 -25.86 -0.13 2.06
N GLY A 26 -25.46 -0.54 3.27
CA GLY A 26 -26.07 -0.08 4.52
C GLY A 26 -25.67 1.33 4.97
N SER A 27 -24.60 1.91 4.42
CA SER A 27 -24.01 3.19 4.88
C SER A 27 -24.04 4.26 3.79
N ILE A 28 -23.91 3.86 2.51
CA ILE A 28 -23.61 4.78 1.41
C ILE A 28 -24.66 5.88 1.20
N SER A 29 -25.96 5.55 1.29
CA SER A 29 -27.02 6.53 1.05
C SER A 29 -27.01 7.64 2.11
N LYS A 30 -26.85 7.29 3.38
CA LYS A 30 -26.78 8.26 4.48
C LYS A 30 -25.55 9.17 4.34
N MET A 31 -24.39 8.58 4.04
CA MET A 31 -23.15 9.34 3.86
C MET A 31 -23.29 10.36 2.73
N VAL A 32 -23.77 9.93 1.56
CA VAL A 32 -23.92 10.80 0.39
C VAL A 32 -24.93 11.93 0.68
N SER A 33 -26.10 11.63 1.28
CA SER A 33 -27.08 12.66 1.63
C SER A 33 -26.49 13.70 2.60
N SER A 34 -25.80 13.26 3.65
CA SER A 34 -25.16 14.19 4.61
C SER A 34 -24.09 15.08 3.95
N LEU A 35 -23.33 14.55 3.00
CA LEU A 35 -22.34 15.34 2.26
C LEU A 35 -23.00 16.35 1.30
N LEU A 36 -24.11 15.98 0.65
CA LEU A 36 -24.86 16.88 -0.25
C LEU A 36 -25.52 18.02 0.52
N GLU A 37 -26.04 17.75 1.71
CA GLU A 37 -26.60 18.77 2.62
C GLU A 37 -25.51 19.72 3.09
N LEU A 38 -24.38 19.18 3.57
CA LEU A 38 -23.23 19.95 4.06
C LEU A 38 -22.62 20.86 2.98
N THR A 39 -22.66 20.42 1.73
CA THR A 39 -22.05 21.11 0.59
C THR A 39 -23.10 21.68 -0.38
N SER A 40 -24.30 21.96 0.12
CA SER A 40 -25.42 22.50 -0.67
C SER A 40 -25.09 23.83 -1.36
N ASP A 41 -24.32 24.70 -0.70
CA ASP A 41 -23.87 26.00 -1.26
C ASP A 41 -22.58 25.92 -2.09
N TRP A 42 -22.05 24.73 -2.35
CA TRP A 42 -20.76 24.52 -3.01
C TRP A 42 -20.95 23.92 -4.41
N ARG A 43 -20.04 24.25 -5.33
CA ARG A 43 -19.91 23.47 -6.57
C ARG A 43 -19.26 22.13 -6.24
N THR A 44 -20.07 21.12 -5.99
CA THR A 44 -19.58 19.81 -5.52
C THR A 44 -19.86 18.70 -6.51
N GLU A 45 -18.96 17.73 -6.57
CA GLU A 45 -19.25 16.39 -7.06
C GLU A 45 -18.87 15.35 -6.01
N ILE A 46 -19.62 14.25 -5.97
CA ILE A 46 -19.33 13.09 -5.13
C ILE A 46 -19.10 11.91 -6.06
N LEU A 47 -17.85 11.45 -6.11
CA LEU A 47 -17.36 10.34 -6.91
C LEU A 47 -17.33 9.08 -6.06
N ILE A 48 -18.30 8.20 -6.26
CA ILE A 48 -18.31 6.87 -5.65
C ILE A 48 -17.54 5.93 -6.57
N VAL A 49 -16.50 5.30 -6.03
CA VAL A 49 -15.63 4.36 -6.77
C VAL A 49 -15.84 2.97 -6.20
N ASP A 50 -16.63 2.15 -6.89
CA ASP A 50 -17.14 0.88 -6.38
C ASP A 50 -16.41 -0.32 -7.00
N ASP A 51 -15.92 -1.23 -6.14
CA ASP A 51 -15.17 -2.44 -6.53
C ASP A 51 -16.09 -3.62 -6.83
N ASP A 52 -17.11 -3.36 -7.65
CA ASP A 52 -18.11 -4.35 -8.09
C ASP A 52 -18.82 -5.05 -6.91
N SER A 53 -19.34 -4.22 -5.99
CA SER A 53 -20.05 -4.67 -4.80
C SER A 53 -21.23 -5.57 -5.15
N GLN A 54 -21.39 -6.66 -4.40
CA GLN A 54 -22.42 -7.68 -4.64
C GLN A 54 -23.66 -7.51 -3.74
N ASP A 55 -23.62 -6.51 -2.84
CA ASP A 55 -24.68 -6.22 -1.87
C ASP A 55 -25.71 -5.17 -2.34
N GLY A 56 -25.59 -4.71 -3.59
CA GLY A 56 -26.46 -3.67 -4.17
C GLY A 56 -25.98 -2.23 -3.97
N THR A 57 -24.77 -2.00 -3.42
CA THR A 57 -24.18 -0.65 -3.26
C THR A 57 -24.26 0.17 -4.56
N SER A 58 -23.84 -0.41 -5.68
CA SER A 58 -23.79 0.26 -6.99
C SER A 58 -25.19 0.62 -7.53
N ASP A 59 -26.21 -0.20 -7.26
CA ASP A 59 -27.60 0.05 -7.66
C ASP A 59 -28.23 1.21 -6.87
N ILE A 60 -27.95 1.26 -5.56
CA ILE A 60 -28.35 2.38 -4.70
C ILE A 60 -27.76 3.68 -5.24
N VAL A 61 -26.44 3.70 -5.48
CA VAL A 61 -25.74 4.90 -5.97
C VAL A 61 -26.25 5.30 -7.36
N ARG A 62 -26.52 4.34 -8.25
CA ARG A 62 -27.10 4.61 -9.58
C ARG A 62 -28.48 5.25 -9.48
N THR A 63 -29.29 4.85 -8.50
CA THR A 63 -30.59 5.45 -8.25
C THR A 63 -30.44 6.90 -7.76
N MET A 64 -29.54 7.14 -6.81
CA MET A 64 -29.27 8.49 -6.31
C MET A 64 -28.70 9.41 -7.41
N ALA A 65 -27.80 8.92 -8.26
CA ALA A 65 -27.21 9.68 -9.36
C ALA A 65 -28.21 10.09 -10.46
N ARG A 66 -29.34 9.38 -10.59
CA ARG A 66 -30.45 9.81 -11.47
C ARG A 66 -31.23 10.98 -10.89
N GLN A 67 -31.18 11.17 -9.57
CA GLN A 67 -31.91 12.22 -8.84
C GLN A 67 -31.05 13.48 -8.64
N ASP A 68 -29.73 13.32 -8.48
CA ASP A 68 -28.80 14.42 -8.28
C ASP A 68 -27.55 14.27 -9.16
N GLN A 69 -27.34 15.24 -10.06
CA GLN A 69 -26.24 15.26 -11.03
C GLN A 69 -24.85 15.43 -10.39
N ARG A 70 -24.79 15.83 -9.11
CA ARG A 70 -23.52 15.92 -8.35
C ARG A 70 -22.96 14.54 -8.03
N ILE A 71 -23.79 13.49 -8.05
CA ILE A 71 -23.38 12.13 -7.70
C ILE A 71 -22.91 11.40 -8.96
N LYS A 72 -21.73 10.77 -8.88
CA LYS A 72 -21.11 10.02 -9.98
C LYS A 72 -20.66 8.65 -9.49
N LEU A 73 -20.86 7.63 -10.33
CA LEU A 73 -20.45 6.26 -10.05
C LEU A 73 -19.37 5.81 -11.04
N ILE A 74 -18.24 5.33 -10.50
CA ILE A 74 -17.21 4.60 -11.24
C ILE A 74 -17.24 3.16 -10.74
N GLN A 75 -17.89 2.27 -11.49
CA GLN A 75 -17.96 0.84 -11.17
C GLN A 75 -16.77 0.09 -11.80
N ARG A 76 -16.02 -0.67 -11.00
CA ARG A 76 -14.73 -1.26 -11.39
C ARG A 76 -14.80 -2.78 -11.47
N VAL A 77 -15.32 -3.28 -12.58
CA VAL A 77 -15.42 -4.73 -12.83
C VAL A 77 -14.03 -5.36 -13.02
N GLY A 78 -13.77 -6.46 -12.30
CA GLY A 78 -12.51 -7.21 -12.40
C GLY A 78 -11.28 -6.51 -11.81
N ARG A 79 -11.47 -5.41 -11.09
CA ARG A 79 -10.41 -4.62 -10.42
C ARG A 79 -10.82 -4.40 -8.98
N SER A 80 -9.84 -4.39 -8.07
CA SER A 80 -10.11 -4.11 -6.66
C SER A 80 -8.93 -3.43 -5.97
N GLY A 81 -9.20 -2.83 -4.82
CA GLY A 81 -8.21 -2.29 -3.91
C GLY A 81 -8.48 -0.81 -3.60
N LEU A 82 -8.48 -0.50 -2.30
CA LEU A 82 -8.76 0.82 -1.75
C LEU A 82 -7.87 1.93 -2.34
N ALA A 83 -6.55 1.72 -2.33
CA ALA A 83 -5.61 2.72 -2.88
C ALA A 83 -5.81 2.96 -4.38
N SER A 84 -6.19 1.91 -5.11
CA SER A 84 -6.52 1.98 -6.53
C SER A 84 -7.82 2.78 -6.74
N ALA A 85 -8.85 2.56 -5.92
CA ALA A 85 -10.12 3.28 -6.00
C ALA A 85 -9.94 4.77 -5.76
N ILE A 86 -9.22 5.09 -4.69
CA ILE A 86 -8.86 6.47 -4.34
C ILE A 86 -8.10 7.14 -5.50
N LYS A 87 -7.08 6.47 -6.07
CA LYS A 87 -6.31 7.01 -7.19
C LYS A 87 -7.20 7.29 -8.40
N GLU A 88 -8.09 6.38 -8.75
CA GLU A 88 -9.00 6.52 -9.90
C GLU A 88 -9.99 7.66 -9.69
N GLY A 89 -10.57 7.78 -8.50
CA GLY A 89 -11.43 8.91 -8.13
C GLY A 89 -10.70 10.25 -8.19
N LEU A 90 -9.49 10.34 -7.63
CA LEU A 90 -8.68 11.58 -7.66
C LEU A 90 -8.25 11.98 -9.08
N ILE A 91 -8.05 11.02 -9.98
CA ILE A 91 -7.75 11.29 -11.39
C ILE A 91 -9.00 11.75 -12.15
N ALA A 92 -10.17 11.24 -11.78
CA ALA A 92 -11.46 11.59 -12.39
C ALA A 92 -12.07 12.90 -11.85
N ALA A 93 -11.54 13.41 -10.73
CA ALA A 93 -11.96 14.66 -10.11
C ALA A 93 -11.87 15.85 -11.07
N LEU A 94 -12.94 16.64 -11.12
CA LEU A 94 -13.09 17.81 -11.98
C LEU A 94 -12.59 19.10 -11.31
N TYR A 95 -12.70 19.19 -10.00
CA TYR A 95 -12.41 20.42 -9.26
C TYR A 95 -10.99 20.45 -8.70
N PRO A 96 -10.41 21.65 -8.45
CA PRO A 96 -9.05 21.77 -7.92
C PRO A 96 -8.90 21.19 -6.51
N PHE A 97 -9.94 21.23 -5.68
CA PHE A 97 -9.90 20.62 -4.35
C PHE A 97 -10.57 19.25 -4.36
N ALA A 98 -9.89 18.29 -3.73
CA ALA A 98 -10.40 16.93 -3.60
C ALA A 98 -10.26 16.41 -2.17
N VAL A 99 -11.26 15.68 -1.70
CA VAL A 99 -11.27 14.99 -0.40
C VAL A 99 -11.48 13.51 -0.66
N ALA A 100 -10.65 12.65 -0.08
CA ALA A 100 -10.88 11.22 -0.04
C ALA A 100 -11.22 10.79 1.39
N MET A 101 -12.28 10.01 1.55
CA MET A 101 -12.74 9.51 2.84
C MET A 101 -13.47 8.18 2.69
N ASP A 102 -13.35 7.30 3.69
CA ASP A 102 -14.14 6.06 3.78
C ASP A 102 -15.64 6.36 3.92
N SER A 103 -16.50 5.49 3.37
CA SER A 103 -17.96 5.62 3.39
C SER A 103 -18.66 4.86 4.53
N ASP A 104 -17.91 4.18 5.40
CA ASP A 104 -18.41 3.28 6.46
C ASP A 104 -18.99 4.01 7.69
N GLY A 105 -19.08 5.34 7.62
CA GLY A 105 -19.59 6.22 8.67
C GLY A 105 -18.58 6.56 9.76
N GLN A 106 -17.32 6.12 9.64
CA GLN A 106 -16.29 6.43 10.64
C GLN A 106 -15.78 7.87 10.57
N HIS A 107 -15.88 8.50 9.40
CA HIS A 107 -15.46 9.87 9.16
C HIS A 107 -16.66 10.82 9.19
N GLU A 108 -16.58 11.86 10.01
CA GLU A 108 -17.65 12.84 10.16
C GLU A 108 -17.65 13.81 8.97
N PRO A 109 -18.79 14.01 8.27
CA PRO A 109 -18.90 14.95 7.16
C PRO A 109 -18.35 16.36 7.45
N PRO A 110 -18.56 16.97 8.64
CA PRO A 110 -17.99 18.29 8.95
C PRO A 110 -16.47 18.41 8.81
N ALA A 111 -15.72 17.31 8.94
CA ALA A 111 -14.27 17.31 8.72
C ALA A 111 -13.88 17.71 7.29
N VAL A 112 -14.78 17.49 6.31
CA VAL A 112 -14.62 17.91 4.91
C VAL A 112 -14.43 19.42 4.82
N LEU A 113 -15.30 20.20 5.47
CA LEU A 113 -15.22 21.66 5.41
C LEU A 113 -13.96 22.19 6.10
N ALA A 114 -13.63 21.64 7.27
CA ALA A 114 -12.41 22.01 8.00
C ALA A 114 -11.15 21.72 7.17
N ALA A 115 -11.12 20.61 6.42
CA ALA A 115 -9.98 20.28 5.58
C ALA A 115 -9.86 21.21 4.38
N VAL A 116 -10.98 21.55 3.74
CA VAL A 116 -11.01 22.42 2.56
C VAL A 116 -10.62 23.85 2.92
N GLU A 117 -11.00 24.34 4.10
CA GLU A 117 -10.54 25.64 4.62
C GLU A 117 -9.00 25.70 4.74
N GLN A 118 -8.36 24.62 5.20
CA GLN A 118 -6.89 24.56 5.28
C GLN A 118 -6.22 24.53 3.89
N LEU A 119 -6.88 23.95 2.89
CA LEU A 119 -6.40 24.02 1.50
C LEU A 119 -6.48 25.45 0.95
N ASP A 120 -7.55 26.18 1.26
CA ASP A 120 -7.69 27.61 0.89
C ASP A 120 -6.56 28.45 1.49
N ASN A 121 -6.21 28.16 2.74
CA ASN A 121 -5.11 28.78 3.46
C ASN A 121 -3.72 28.40 2.92
N GLY A 122 -3.64 27.63 1.84
CA GLY A 122 -2.40 27.36 1.10
C GLY A 122 -1.73 26.03 1.44
N ALA A 123 -2.40 25.12 2.16
CA ALA A 123 -1.91 23.75 2.33
C ALA A 123 -2.02 22.97 1.01
N ASP A 124 -1.07 22.06 0.76
CA ASP A 124 -1.12 21.18 -0.41
C ASP A 124 -1.92 19.91 -0.12
N LEU A 125 -1.81 19.43 1.12
CA LEU A 125 -2.38 18.19 1.61
C LEU A 125 -2.75 18.34 3.09
N VAL A 126 -4.00 18.04 3.42
CA VAL A 126 -4.55 18.09 4.77
C VAL A 126 -4.96 16.69 5.18
N ILE A 127 -4.57 16.27 6.37
CA ILE A 127 -4.75 14.90 6.86
C ILE A 127 -5.65 14.95 8.10
N GLY A 128 -6.70 14.13 8.11
CA GLY A 128 -7.49 13.92 9.32
C GLY A 128 -6.74 12.98 10.25
N SER A 129 -6.31 13.47 11.41
CA SER A 129 -5.55 12.68 12.38
C SER A 129 -6.41 12.26 13.55
N ARG A 130 -6.31 10.99 13.94
CA ARG A 130 -6.96 10.43 15.13
C ARG A 130 -6.17 10.69 16.42
N PHE A 131 -4.96 11.23 16.31
CA PHE A 131 -4.00 11.32 17.42
C PHE A 131 -3.74 12.77 17.88
N LEU A 132 -4.46 13.76 17.33
CA LEU A 132 -4.41 15.13 17.82
C LEU A 132 -5.24 15.30 19.10
N VAL A 133 -4.88 16.31 19.91
CA VAL A 133 -5.46 16.59 21.25
C VAL A 133 -6.99 16.72 21.25
N ASN A 134 -7.59 17.17 20.14
CA ASN A 134 -9.04 17.33 20.00
C ASN A 134 -9.71 16.21 19.18
N SER A 135 -9.05 15.06 19.04
CA SER A 135 -9.60 13.90 18.33
C SER A 135 -10.23 12.96 19.33
N ALA A 136 -11.43 12.46 19.03
CA ALA A 136 -12.05 11.40 19.82
C ALA A 136 -11.98 10.06 19.07
N ILE A 137 -11.44 9.02 19.71
CA ILE A 137 -11.49 7.65 19.19
C ILE A 137 -12.58 6.90 19.94
N HIS A 138 -13.74 6.75 19.32
CA HIS A 138 -14.84 5.96 19.86
C HIS A 138 -14.81 4.56 19.24
N GLY A 139 -14.43 3.54 20.01
CA GLY A 139 -14.62 2.13 19.62
C GLY A 139 -13.42 1.38 19.03
N LEU A 140 -12.18 1.84 19.22
CA LEU A 140 -10.99 0.99 18.99
C LEU A 140 -10.65 0.20 20.25
N SER A 141 -10.35 -1.10 20.11
CA SER A 141 -9.72 -1.86 21.19
C SER A 141 -8.31 -1.32 21.47
N GLU A 142 -7.87 -1.34 22.73
CA GLU A 142 -6.55 -0.82 23.15
C GLU A 142 -5.40 -1.40 22.29
N ARG A 143 -5.46 -2.71 22.01
CA ARG A 143 -4.49 -3.42 21.16
C ARG A 143 -4.44 -2.90 19.72
N ARG A 144 -5.57 -2.42 19.18
CA ARG A 144 -5.63 -1.82 17.83
C ARG A 144 -5.06 -0.40 17.82
N THR A 145 -5.21 0.34 18.92
CA THR A 145 -4.58 1.64 19.12
C THR A 145 -3.06 1.52 19.22
N GLU A 146 -2.55 0.56 19.98
CA GLU A 146 -1.11 0.27 20.09
C GLU A 146 -0.49 -0.13 18.74
N GLY A 147 -1.14 -1.03 18.01
CA GLY A 147 -0.68 -1.43 16.67
C GLY A 147 -0.63 -0.25 15.69
N SER A 148 -1.61 0.66 15.79
CA SER A 148 -1.64 1.88 14.96
C SER A 148 -0.51 2.85 15.32
N ASN A 149 -0.24 3.03 16.62
CA ASN A 149 0.89 3.85 17.09
C ASN A 149 2.24 3.29 16.61
N LEU A 150 2.43 1.97 16.69
CA LEU A 150 3.64 1.32 16.17
C LEU A 150 3.78 1.52 14.66
N ALA A 151 2.70 1.33 13.90
CA ALA A 151 2.70 1.56 12.46
C ALA A 151 3.05 3.02 12.11
N ASN A 152 2.48 4.00 12.82
CA ASN A 152 2.81 5.41 12.61
C ASN A 152 4.27 5.74 12.95
N ARG A 153 4.83 5.15 14.02
CA ARG A 153 6.26 5.31 14.35
C ARG A 153 7.18 4.75 13.25
N LEU A 154 6.87 3.56 12.74
CA LEU A 154 7.66 2.95 11.67
C LEU A 154 7.53 3.73 10.36
N ALA A 155 6.32 4.19 10.03
CA ALA A 155 6.08 5.04 8.87
C ALA A 155 6.90 6.34 8.96
N ARG A 156 6.84 7.03 10.10
CA ARG A 156 7.63 8.24 10.39
C ARG A 156 9.13 8.02 10.17
N TRP A 157 9.67 6.89 10.64
CA TRP A 157 11.09 6.58 10.46
C TRP A 157 11.48 6.41 8.98
N SER A 158 10.60 5.82 8.18
CA SER A 158 10.87 5.56 6.76
C SER A 158 10.66 6.78 5.85
N LEU A 159 9.82 7.74 6.26
CA LEU A 159 9.42 8.88 5.43
C LEU A 159 10.40 10.06 5.49
N PRO A 160 10.35 10.99 4.52
CA PRO A 160 11.13 12.22 4.56
C PRO A 160 10.96 12.99 5.88
N LYS A 161 12.06 13.54 6.41
CA LYS A 161 12.07 14.25 7.70
C LYS A 161 11.07 15.41 7.78
N ASN A 162 10.76 16.05 6.65
CA ASN A 162 9.77 17.12 6.56
C ASN A 162 8.34 16.71 6.99
N TYR A 163 8.08 15.41 7.14
CA TYR A 163 6.79 14.88 7.59
C TYR A 163 6.80 14.35 9.02
N CYS A 164 7.88 14.58 9.79
CA CYS A 164 7.99 14.06 11.15
C CYS A 164 6.99 14.66 12.14
N HIS A 165 6.41 15.82 11.81
CA HIS A 165 5.37 16.49 12.58
C HIS A 165 4.01 15.80 12.48
N LEU A 166 3.77 15.03 11.42
CA LEU A 166 2.52 14.29 11.23
C LEU A 166 2.38 13.18 12.28
N THR A 167 1.15 12.96 12.74
CA THR A 167 0.80 11.99 13.77
C THR A 167 0.06 10.77 13.18
N ASP A 168 -0.64 10.91 12.05
CA ASP A 168 -1.39 9.82 11.42
C ASP A 168 -1.06 9.61 9.94
N TYR A 169 -0.06 8.76 9.66
CA TYR A 169 0.32 8.40 8.29
C TYR A 169 -0.64 7.39 7.65
N MET A 170 -1.54 6.81 8.45
CA MET A 170 -2.42 5.69 8.08
C MET A 170 -3.88 6.12 7.88
N SER A 171 -4.15 7.42 7.96
CA SER A 171 -5.49 7.97 7.84
C SER A 171 -6.14 7.62 6.49
N GLY A 172 -7.41 7.27 6.55
CA GLY A 172 -8.29 7.13 5.39
C GLY A 172 -8.93 8.46 4.97
N PHE A 173 -8.75 9.53 5.75
CA PHE A 173 -9.31 10.85 5.49
C PHE A 173 -8.19 11.84 5.16
N PHE A 174 -8.22 12.40 3.95
CA PHE A 174 -7.33 13.49 3.56
C PHE A 174 -7.94 14.36 2.46
N ALA A 175 -7.54 15.62 2.42
CA ALA A 175 -7.90 16.59 1.40
C ALA A 175 -6.64 17.10 0.69
N MET A 176 -6.72 17.44 -0.60
CA MET A 176 -5.57 17.97 -1.34
C MET A 176 -5.96 18.99 -2.40
N ASP A 177 -5.02 19.87 -2.70
CA ASP A 177 -5.04 20.71 -3.90
C ASP A 177 -4.48 19.91 -5.09
N LEU A 178 -5.36 19.49 -6.00
CA LEU A 178 -5.00 18.73 -7.19
C LEU A 178 -4.13 19.52 -8.16
N ARG A 179 -4.15 20.86 -8.15
CA ARG A 179 -3.23 21.67 -8.98
C ARG A 179 -1.77 21.37 -8.61
N ARG A 180 -1.51 21.05 -7.34
CA ARG A 180 -0.19 20.73 -6.79
C ARG A 180 0.06 19.22 -6.73
N CYS A 181 -0.96 18.43 -6.40
CA CYS A 181 -0.82 17.00 -6.11
C CYS A 181 -1.04 16.06 -7.30
N ASN A 182 -1.71 16.46 -8.39
CA ASN A 182 -2.14 15.55 -9.46
C ASN A 182 -0.97 14.78 -10.11
N GLN A 183 0.18 15.42 -10.32
CA GLN A 183 1.37 14.72 -10.87
C GLN A 183 1.89 13.63 -9.94
N LEU A 184 1.78 13.82 -8.62
CA LEU A 184 2.15 12.83 -7.61
C LEU A 184 1.10 11.72 -7.56
N VAL A 185 -0.19 12.06 -7.52
CA VAL A 185 -1.31 11.10 -7.56
C VAL A 185 -1.13 10.09 -8.70
N ARG A 186 -0.78 10.55 -9.91
CA ARG A 186 -0.51 9.67 -11.06
C ARG A 186 0.64 8.70 -10.84
N LYS A 187 1.66 9.07 -10.07
CA LYS A 187 2.86 8.28 -9.76
C LYS A 187 2.68 7.34 -8.56
N VAL A 188 1.60 7.48 -7.78
CA VAL A 188 1.31 6.58 -6.64
C VAL A 188 1.20 5.14 -7.14
N ASP A 189 2.00 4.24 -6.55
CA ASP A 189 1.89 2.81 -6.75
C ASP A 189 0.77 2.23 -5.87
N VAL A 190 -0.30 1.77 -6.51
CA VAL A 190 -1.50 1.27 -5.84
C VAL A 190 -1.33 -0.14 -5.29
N ASN A 191 -0.22 -0.81 -5.62
CA ASN A 191 0.15 -2.10 -5.02
C ASN A 191 0.82 -1.95 -3.65
N GLY A 192 1.06 -0.70 -3.20
CA GLY A 192 1.55 -0.41 -1.86
C GLY A 192 0.47 -0.55 -0.78
N PHE A 193 0.88 -0.32 0.47
CA PHE A 193 0.01 -0.53 1.63
C PHE A 193 -1.16 0.48 1.74
N LYS A 194 -0.86 1.78 1.75
CA LYS A 194 -1.84 2.86 1.93
C LYS A 194 -1.55 4.01 0.98
N PHE A 195 -2.60 4.55 0.37
CA PHE A 195 -2.48 5.65 -0.61
C PHE A 195 -1.77 6.87 -0.02
N LEU A 196 -2.20 7.32 1.17
CA LEU A 196 -1.63 8.50 1.84
C LEU A 196 -0.13 8.32 2.11
N TYR A 197 0.26 7.18 2.71
CA TYR A 197 1.67 6.85 2.95
C TYR A 197 2.48 6.89 1.65
N GLU A 198 1.95 6.29 0.59
CA GLU A 198 2.64 6.24 -0.70
C GLU A 198 2.81 7.63 -1.32
N LEU A 199 1.77 8.48 -1.23
CA LEU A 199 1.80 9.87 -1.67
C LEU A 199 2.89 10.68 -0.95
N LEU A 200 2.97 10.57 0.38
CA LEU A 200 4.00 11.22 1.19
C LEU A 200 5.41 10.71 0.85
N ALA A 201 5.55 9.41 0.55
CA ALA A 201 6.84 8.84 0.20
C ALA A 201 7.32 9.30 -1.19
N ILE A 202 6.44 9.42 -2.19
CA ILE A 202 6.83 9.90 -3.54
C ILE A 202 6.99 11.42 -3.63
N SER A 203 6.35 12.18 -2.74
CA SER A 203 6.45 13.64 -2.72
C SER A 203 7.83 14.14 -2.29
N LYS A 204 8.61 13.27 -1.60
CA LYS A 204 9.97 13.57 -1.12
C LYS A 204 10.03 14.80 -0.21
N GLY A 205 9.01 15.01 0.63
CA GLY A 205 8.99 16.11 1.60
C GLY A 205 8.64 17.49 1.01
N ARG A 206 8.12 17.53 -0.23
CA ARG A 206 7.85 18.79 -0.96
C ARG A 206 6.46 19.37 -0.73
N LEU A 207 5.53 18.58 -0.19
CA LEU A 207 4.18 19.04 0.09
C LEU A 207 4.12 19.79 1.41
N ASN A 208 3.44 20.93 1.44
CA ASN A 208 3.00 21.60 2.65
C ASN A 208 1.82 20.83 3.26
N THR A 209 2.08 20.13 4.37
CA THR A 209 1.11 19.22 5.01
C THR A 209 0.64 19.72 6.36
N ILE A 210 -0.68 19.73 6.57
CA ILE A 210 -1.34 20.10 7.83
C ILE A 210 -2.18 18.91 8.33
N GLU A 211 -2.33 18.77 9.65
CA GLU A 211 -3.28 17.84 10.26
C GLU A 211 -4.46 18.58 10.88
N ILE A 212 -5.65 18.02 10.74
CA ILE A 212 -6.86 18.43 11.47
C ILE A 212 -7.33 17.29 12.38
N PRO A 213 -7.94 17.58 13.54
CA PRO A 213 -8.47 16.52 14.40
C PRO A 213 -9.61 15.78 13.68
N LEU A 214 -9.61 14.46 13.81
CA LEU A 214 -10.61 13.60 13.22
C LEU A 214 -11.25 12.74 14.31
N ASN A 215 -12.55 12.93 14.51
CA ASN A 215 -13.33 12.05 15.38
C ASN A 215 -13.59 10.74 14.66
N PHE A 216 -13.13 9.64 15.25
CA PHE A 216 -13.22 8.31 14.69
C PHE A 216 -14.37 7.56 15.34
N GLN A 217 -15.46 7.40 14.59
CA GLN A 217 -16.66 6.72 15.06
C GLN A 217 -16.53 5.19 14.92
N PRO A 218 -17.25 4.39 15.73
CA PRO A 218 -17.30 2.96 15.53
C PRO A 218 -17.95 2.64 14.17
N ARG A 219 -17.43 1.64 13.47
CA ARG A 219 -18.03 1.17 12.21
C ARG A 219 -19.47 0.78 12.44
N LEU A 220 -20.35 1.23 11.54
CA LEU A 220 -21.74 0.81 11.55
C LEU A 220 -21.87 -0.66 11.12
N HIS A 221 -21.05 -1.11 10.15
CA HIS A 221 -21.08 -2.46 9.59
C HIS A 221 -19.68 -2.95 9.15
N GLY A 222 -19.47 -4.27 9.08
CA GLY A 222 -18.26 -4.91 8.53
C GLY A 222 -17.21 -5.42 9.54
N SER A 223 -16.30 -6.29 9.07
CA SER A 223 -15.20 -6.84 9.90
C SER A 223 -13.83 -6.45 9.33
N SER A 224 -12.95 -5.88 10.17
CA SER A 224 -11.56 -5.59 9.81
C SER A 224 -10.67 -6.77 10.20
N LYS A 225 -10.33 -7.64 9.25
CA LYS A 225 -9.30 -8.67 9.48
C LYS A 225 -7.95 -8.12 9.07
N LEU A 226 -7.02 -8.00 10.02
CA LEU A 226 -5.61 -7.76 9.73
C LEU A 226 -5.05 -9.04 9.09
N ASP A 227 -4.93 -9.03 7.77
CA ASP A 227 -4.32 -10.11 7.01
C ASP A 227 -2.78 -9.99 7.07
N TYR A 228 -2.08 -11.12 7.17
CA TYR A 228 -0.62 -11.17 7.12
C TYR A 228 -0.07 -10.58 5.82
N ALA A 229 -0.82 -10.69 4.71
CA ALA A 229 -0.47 -10.05 3.45
C ALA A 229 -0.41 -8.53 3.57
N VAL A 230 -1.31 -7.93 4.35
CA VAL A 230 -1.38 -6.48 4.58
C VAL A 230 -0.19 -6.01 5.43
N LEU A 231 0.16 -6.77 6.48
CA LEU A 231 1.36 -6.49 7.28
C LEU A 231 2.64 -6.61 6.44
N TRP A 232 2.69 -7.58 5.54
CA TRP A 232 3.80 -7.77 4.62
C TRP A 232 3.92 -6.59 3.64
N ASP A 233 2.83 -6.18 2.99
CA ASP A 233 2.82 -5.01 2.10
C ASP A 233 3.25 -3.73 2.83
N PHE A 234 2.89 -3.58 4.11
CA PHE A 234 3.35 -2.48 4.95
C PHE A 234 4.87 -2.53 5.16
N LEU A 235 5.42 -3.66 5.61
CA LEU A 235 6.86 -3.84 5.81
C LEU A 235 7.66 -3.56 4.52
N ILE A 236 7.19 -4.08 3.38
CA ILE A 236 7.83 -3.83 2.08
C ILE A 236 7.76 -2.35 1.71
N SER A 237 6.65 -1.66 2.00
CA SER A 237 6.51 -0.22 1.75
C SER A 237 7.51 0.60 2.58
N LEU A 238 7.73 0.23 3.85
CA LEU A 238 8.72 0.88 4.72
C LEU A 238 10.14 0.74 4.18
N ILE A 239 10.55 -0.47 3.83
CA ILE A 239 11.89 -0.75 3.30
C ILE A 239 12.07 -0.09 1.92
N HIS A 240 11.05 -0.16 1.06
CA HIS A 240 11.08 0.47 -0.26
C HIS A 240 11.29 1.98 -0.15
N THR A 241 10.60 2.65 0.78
CA THR A 241 10.79 4.08 1.02
C THR A 241 12.14 4.38 1.66
N ALA A 242 12.55 3.61 2.68
CA ALA A 242 13.81 3.81 3.38
C ALA A 242 15.05 3.61 2.47
N LEU A 243 14.94 2.74 1.45
CA LEU A 243 15.96 2.54 0.42
C LEU A 243 15.85 3.54 -0.74
N PHE A 244 15.20 4.69 -0.53
CA PHE A 244 14.97 5.72 -1.53
C PHE A 244 14.33 5.20 -2.83
N ARG A 245 13.58 4.10 -2.73
CA ARG A 245 12.88 3.45 -3.85
C ARG A 245 13.81 2.92 -4.95
N LEU A 246 15.08 2.67 -4.62
CA LEU A 246 16.07 2.12 -5.56
C LEU A 246 15.77 0.68 -5.97
N LEU A 247 15.17 -0.10 -5.06
CA LEU A 247 14.81 -1.50 -5.31
C LEU A 247 13.30 -1.66 -5.51
N PRO A 248 12.86 -2.45 -6.51
CA PRO A 248 11.44 -2.78 -6.68
C PRO A 248 10.88 -3.52 -5.45
N ARG A 249 9.61 -3.25 -5.09
CA ARG A 249 8.91 -3.92 -3.97
C ARG A 249 9.01 -5.45 -4.02
N ARG A 250 8.79 -6.03 -5.22
CA ARG A 250 8.87 -7.48 -5.43
C ARG A 250 10.28 -8.02 -5.19
N ALA A 251 11.32 -7.26 -5.51
CA ALA A 251 12.70 -7.66 -5.22
C ALA A 251 12.93 -7.68 -3.70
N ILE A 252 12.53 -6.63 -2.99
CA ILE A 252 12.63 -6.56 -1.52
C ILE A 252 11.90 -7.75 -0.88
N SER A 253 10.66 -8.01 -1.30
CA SER A 253 9.86 -9.15 -0.84
C SER A 253 10.58 -10.47 -1.10
N PHE A 254 11.07 -10.68 -2.32
CA PHE A 254 11.83 -11.88 -2.68
C PHE A 254 13.09 -12.08 -1.82
N GLY A 255 13.78 -10.98 -1.50
CA GLY A 255 14.98 -11.00 -0.65
C GLY A 255 14.67 -11.38 0.79
N LEU A 256 13.63 -10.79 1.39
CA LEU A 256 13.17 -11.14 2.75
C LEU A 256 12.72 -12.60 2.84
N VAL A 257 12.01 -13.09 1.81
CA VAL A 257 11.67 -14.52 1.73
C VAL A 257 12.94 -15.37 1.63
N GLY A 258 13.90 -14.99 0.79
CA GLY A 258 15.21 -15.65 0.70
C GLY A 258 15.92 -15.76 2.05
N LEU A 259 15.93 -14.68 2.84
CA LEU A 259 16.47 -14.67 4.19
C LEU A 259 15.72 -15.63 5.12
N SER A 260 14.38 -15.68 5.04
CA SER A 260 13.58 -16.66 5.82
C SER A 260 13.96 -18.10 5.48
N GLY A 261 14.29 -18.39 4.22
CA GLY A 261 14.78 -19.69 3.77
C GLY A 261 16.08 -20.14 4.44
N VAL A 262 16.98 -19.20 4.76
CA VAL A 262 18.22 -19.51 5.51
C VAL A 262 17.87 -20.06 6.89
N PHE A 263 16.92 -19.45 7.60
CA PHE A 263 16.46 -19.95 8.90
C PHE A 263 15.79 -21.32 8.79
N VAL A 264 14.96 -21.53 7.77
CA VAL A 264 14.35 -22.84 7.49
C VAL A 264 15.43 -23.90 7.27
N GLN A 265 16.45 -23.58 6.46
CA GLN A 265 17.55 -24.50 6.20
C GLN A 265 18.31 -24.87 7.48
N LEU A 266 18.62 -23.90 8.34
CA LEU A 266 19.31 -24.14 9.61
C LEU A 266 18.48 -25.03 10.55
N ILE A 267 17.18 -24.74 10.69
CA ILE A 267 16.25 -25.51 11.54
C ILE A 267 16.14 -26.95 11.04
N ILE A 268 15.89 -27.15 9.74
CA ILE A 268 15.75 -28.50 9.17
C ILE A 268 17.05 -29.28 9.26
N THR A 269 18.20 -28.65 9.01
CA THR A 269 19.51 -29.30 9.17
C THR A 269 19.69 -29.79 10.61
N SER A 270 19.43 -28.93 11.60
CA SER A 270 19.54 -29.29 13.01
C SER A 270 18.58 -30.40 13.41
N LEU A 271 17.33 -30.35 12.95
CA LEU A 271 16.32 -31.35 13.26
C LEU A 271 16.68 -32.70 12.65
N VAL A 272 17.11 -32.74 11.39
CA VAL A 272 17.51 -33.98 10.73
C VAL A 272 18.75 -34.57 11.39
N MET A 273 19.76 -33.75 11.73
CA MET A 273 20.95 -34.23 12.44
C MET A 273 20.62 -34.80 13.83
N SER A 274 19.60 -34.26 14.50
CA SER A 274 19.15 -34.79 15.81
C SER A 274 18.59 -36.22 15.72
N LEU A 275 18.22 -36.68 14.53
CA LEU A 275 17.73 -38.04 14.27
C LEU A 275 18.86 -39.04 13.92
N GLY A 276 20.13 -38.59 13.89
CA GLY A 276 21.30 -39.43 13.62
C GLY A 276 22.05 -39.21 12.28
N PRO A 277 21.43 -38.75 11.17
CA PRO A 277 22.15 -38.45 9.93
C PRO A 277 23.30 -37.45 10.09
N SER A 278 24.35 -37.61 9.27
CA SER A 278 25.46 -36.66 9.21
C SER A 278 25.05 -35.33 8.57
N PHE A 279 25.83 -34.28 8.78
CA PHE A 279 25.59 -32.97 8.16
C PHE A 279 25.47 -33.05 6.62
N GLN A 280 26.34 -33.84 5.98
CA GLN A 280 26.30 -34.03 4.52
C GLN A 280 25.04 -34.76 4.05
N GLN A 281 24.49 -35.65 4.87
CA GLN A 281 23.22 -36.35 4.58
C GLN A 281 22.00 -35.47 4.85
N ALA A 282 22.07 -34.59 5.87
CA ALA A 282 20.98 -33.69 6.23
C ALA A 282 20.83 -32.50 5.26
N LEU A 283 21.95 -32.01 4.72
CA LEU A 283 22.00 -30.77 3.95
C LEU A 283 21.12 -30.77 2.68
N PRO A 284 21.08 -31.82 1.83
CA PRO A 284 20.22 -31.82 0.64
C PRO A 284 18.73 -31.66 0.97
N LEU A 285 18.26 -32.37 2.01
CA LEU A 285 16.87 -32.28 2.47
C LEU A 285 16.56 -30.87 2.99
N ALA A 286 17.47 -30.28 3.76
CA ALA A 286 17.32 -28.92 4.27
C ALA A 286 17.27 -27.87 3.15
N VAL A 287 18.14 -27.97 2.14
CA VAL A 287 18.18 -27.05 0.99
C VAL A 287 16.89 -27.11 0.18
N VAL A 288 16.40 -28.32 -0.14
CA VAL A 288 15.14 -28.49 -0.89
C VAL A 288 13.95 -27.99 -0.07
N SER A 289 13.95 -28.22 1.24
CA SER A 289 12.89 -27.76 2.14
C SER A 289 12.85 -26.22 2.22
N ALA A 290 14.02 -25.59 2.36
CA ALA A 290 14.15 -24.13 2.36
C ALA A 290 13.73 -23.51 1.02
N ALA A 291 14.17 -24.07 -0.11
CA ALA A 291 13.78 -23.59 -1.43
C ALA A 291 12.28 -23.78 -1.69
N SER A 292 11.68 -24.87 -1.21
CA SER A 292 10.24 -25.12 -1.29
C SER A 292 9.45 -24.13 -0.44
N SER A 293 9.92 -23.85 0.78
CA SER A 293 9.34 -22.80 1.63
C SER A 293 9.40 -21.42 0.95
N ASN A 294 10.55 -21.06 0.38
CA ASN A 294 10.72 -19.81 -0.35
C ASN A 294 9.76 -19.70 -1.53
N TYR A 295 9.55 -20.78 -2.29
CA TYR A 295 8.59 -20.80 -3.37
C TYR A 295 7.16 -20.56 -2.86
N LEU A 296 6.74 -21.28 -1.82
CA LEU A 296 5.39 -21.16 -1.27
C LEU A 296 5.11 -19.76 -0.75
N ILE A 297 6.03 -19.17 0.02
CA ILE A 297 5.89 -17.81 0.55
C ILE A 297 5.92 -16.77 -0.57
N ASN A 298 6.80 -16.92 -1.58
CA ASN A 298 6.79 -16.02 -2.73
C ASN A 298 5.51 -16.11 -3.56
N ASN A 299 4.92 -17.31 -3.70
CA ASN A 299 3.67 -17.51 -4.41
C ASN A 299 2.49 -16.85 -3.69
N THR A 300 2.50 -16.80 -2.35
CA THR A 300 1.44 -16.18 -1.55
C THR A 300 1.61 -14.68 -1.38
N LEU A 301 2.83 -14.19 -1.15
CA LEU A 301 3.09 -12.79 -0.79
C LEU A 301 3.69 -11.98 -1.95
N THR A 302 4.80 -12.44 -2.54
CA THR A 302 5.56 -11.66 -3.56
C THR A 302 4.84 -11.59 -4.91
N PHE A 303 4.24 -12.71 -5.34
CA PHE A 303 3.58 -12.87 -6.63
C PHE A 303 2.09 -13.16 -6.48
N LYS A 304 1.45 -12.53 -5.48
CA LYS A 304 0.02 -12.72 -5.14
C LYS A 304 -0.93 -12.58 -6.34
N ASP A 305 -0.65 -11.64 -7.25
CA ASP A 305 -1.46 -11.38 -8.45
C ASP A 305 -1.37 -12.51 -9.50
N LYS A 306 -0.34 -13.36 -9.40
CA LYS A 306 -0.06 -14.48 -10.33
C LYS A 306 0.08 -15.79 -9.57
N ARG A 307 -0.65 -15.89 -8.45
CA ARG A 307 -0.58 -17.04 -7.56
C ARG A 307 -0.99 -18.32 -8.27
N GLN A 308 -0.10 -19.30 -8.21
CA GLN A 308 -0.33 -20.62 -8.81
C GLN A 308 -1.06 -21.53 -7.81
N HIS A 309 -1.97 -22.35 -8.34
CA HIS A 309 -2.79 -23.28 -7.57
C HIS A 309 -2.82 -24.68 -8.23
N GLY A 310 -3.17 -25.72 -7.47
CA GLY A 310 -3.34 -27.08 -7.96
C GLY A 310 -2.11 -27.61 -8.73
N ARG A 311 -2.31 -28.12 -9.95
CA ARG A 311 -1.22 -28.66 -10.78
C ARG A 311 -0.18 -27.63 -11.17
N GLN A 312 -0.57 -26.36 -11.32
CA GLN A 312 0.38 -25.29 -11.63
C GLN A 312 1.33 -25.03 -10.46
N LEU A 313 0.86 -25.18 -9.22
CA LEU A 313 1.70 -25.02 -8.03
C LEU A 313 2.87 -26.01 -8.03
N LEU A 314 2.61 -27.28 -8.37
CA LEU A 314 3.65 -28.32 -8.45
C LEU A 314 4.63 -28.05 -9.60
N LYS A 315 4.14 -27.69 -10.78
CA LYS A 315 4.99 -27.33 -11.92
C LYS A 315 5.86 -26.11 -11.61
N GLY A 316 5.30 -25.10 -10.95
CA GLY A 316 6.01 -23.90 -10.52
C GLY A 316 7.10 -24.21 -9.50
N LEU A 317 6.83 -25.09 -8.54
CA LEU A 317 7.83 -25.53 -7.57
C LEU A 317 9.04 -26.18 -8.27
N LEU A 318 8.79 -27.11 -9.20
CA LEU A 318 9.87 -27.76 -9.97
C LEU A 318 10.69 -26.74 -10.77
N LYS A 319 10.03 -25.79 -11.45
CA LYS A 319 10.72 -24.71 -12.15
C LYS A 319 11.55 -23.85 -11.19
N PHE A 320 11.01 -23.51 -10.03
CA PHE A 320 11.69 -22.70 -9.03
C PHE A 320 12.93 -23.41 -8.48
N LEU A 321 12.84 -24.70 -8.16
CA LEU A 321 13.98 -25.52 -7.71
C LEU A 321 15.08 -25.57 -8.78
N LEU A 322 14.71 -25.78 -10.05
CA LEU A 322 15.66 -25.76 -11.16
C LEU A 322 16.37 -24.41 -11.28
N VAL A 323 15.60 -23.31 -11.29
CA VAL A 323 16.13 -21.95 -11.39
C VAL A 323 17.06 -21.63 -10.21
N ALA A 324 16.69 -22.00 -8.98
CA ALA A 324 17.48 -21.72 -7.79
C ALA A 324 18.77 -22.57 -7.69
N SER A 325 18.79 -23.76 -8.31
CA SER A 325 19.95 -24.65 -8.26
C SER A 325 21.14 -24.16 -9.08
N LEU A 326 20.90 -23.58 -10.27
CA LEU A 326 21.97 -23.21 -11.22
C LEU A 326 22.97 -22.19 -10.64
N PRO A 327 22.55 -21.05 -10.05
CA PRO A 327 23.49 -20.07 -9.53
C PRO A 327 24.13 -20.52 -8.22
N SER A 328 23.44 -21.38 -7.46
CA SER A 328 23.99 -21.92 -6.20
C SER A 328 25.24 -22.75 -6.46
N LEU A 329 25.26 -23.52 -7.57
CA LEU A 329 26.46 -24.24 -8.02
C LEU A 329 27.54 -23.30 -8.56
N ALA A 330 27.14 -22.20 -9.21
CA ALA A 330 28.07 -21.22 -9.77
C ALA A 330 28.61 -20.21 -8.74
N ASN A 331 28.04 -20.12 -7.53
CA ASN A 331 28.35 -19.07 -6.55
C ASN A 331 29.82 -19.07 -6.12
N ILE A 332 30.43 -20.26 -5.96
CA ILE A 332 31.85 -20.40 -5.64
C ILE A 332 32.69 -19.75 -6.74
N GLY A 333 32.41 -20.09 -8.01
CA GLY A 333 33.10 -19.51 -9.17
C GLY A 333 32.92 -17.99 -9.25
N LEU A 334 31.69 -17.50 -9.06
CA LEU A 334 31.41 -16.05 -9.06
C LEU A 334 32.20 -15.32 -7.97
N ALA A 335 32.17 -15.82 -6.74
CA ALA A 335 32.92 -15.21 -5.63
C ALA A 335 34.44 -15.23 -5.89
N THR A 336 34.98 -16.32 -6.44
CA THR A 336 36.40 -16.42 -6.82
C THR A 336 36.78 -15.41 -7.90
N VAL A 337 35.95 -15.23 -8.92
CA VAL A 337 36.18 -14.23 -9.99
C VAL A 337 36.20 -12.82 -9.41
N PHE A 338 35.24 -12.45 -8.55
CA PHE A 338 35.24 -11.15 -7.88
C PHE A 338 36.47 -10.94 -7.00
N TYR A 339 36.89 -11.96 -6.26
CA TYR A 339 38.07 -11.90 -5.39
C TYR A 339 39.35 -11.62 -6.19
N ASN A 340 39.52 -12.31 -7.33
CA ASN A 340 40.72 -12.23 -8.13
C ASN A 340 40.77 -10.97 -9.03
N LEU A 341 39.63 -10.53 -9.56
CA LEU A 341 39.61 -9.48 -10.59
C LEU A 341 39.11 -8.11 -10.11
N VAL A 342 38.36 -8.05 -9.01
CA VAL A 342 37.71 -6.81 -8.56
C VAL A 342 38.25 -6.35 -7.21
N GLN A 343 38.17 -7.20 -6.18
CA GLN A 343 38.58 -6.83 -4.84
C GLN A 343 39.01 -8.04 -4.00
N THR A 344 40.25 -7.99 -3.48
CA THR A 344 40.88 -9.05 -2.68
C THR A 344 40.36 -9.15 -1.23
N ASN A 345 39.29 -8.42 -0.89
CA ASN A 345 38.59 -8.61 0.37
C ASN A 345 37.59 -9.77 0.24
N ALA A 346 37.85 -10.88 0.93
CA ALA A 346 37.05 -12.10 0.83
C ALA A 346 35.56 -11.90 1.16
N ILE A 347 35.25 -11.08 2.16
CA ILE A 347 33.86 -10.80 2.55
C ILE A 347 33.14 -10.04 1.43
N VAL A 348 33.78 -9.02 0.86
CA VAL A 348 33.20 -8.23 -0.23
C VAL A 348 32.99 -9.08 -1.49
N ALA A 349 33.93 -9.97 -1.81
CA ALA A 349 33.81 -10.88 -2.94
C ALA A 349 32.65 -11.88 -2.76
N GLN A 350 32.49 -12.45 -1.55
CA GLN A 350 31.38 -13.34 -1.23
C GLN A 350 30.02 -12.62 -1.30
N LEU A 351 29.92 -11.42 -0.73
CA LEU A 351 28.70 -10.60 -0.79
C LEU A 351 28.33 -10.27 -2.24
N SER A 352 29.31 -9.97 -3.09
CA SER A 352 29.10 -9.71 -4.51
C SER A 352 28.52 -10.93 -5.24
N GLY A 353 29.08 -12.13 -4.97
CA GLY A 353 28.54 -13.39 -5.48
C GLY A 353 27.08 -13.63 -5.05
N ILE A 354 26.78 -13.43 -3.76
CA ILE A 354 25.42 -13.55 -3.21
C ILE A 354 24.46 -12.58 -3.89
N ILE A 355 24.86 -11.32 -4.12
CA ILE A 355 24.04 -10.32 -4.81
C ILE A 355 23.74 -10.75 -6.24
N VAL A 356 24.73 -11.25 -6.99
CA VAL A 356 24.55 -11.73 -8.37
C VAL A 356 23.59 -12.93 -8.39
N VAL A 357 23.78 -13.90 -7.50
CA VAL A 357 22.90 -15.07 -7.35
C VAL A 357 21.47 -14.64 -7.02
N TYR A 358 21.30 -13.68 -6.11
CA TYR A 358 20.01 -13.13 -5.74
C TYR A 358 19.32 -12.44 -6.94
N ILE A 359 20.04 -11.58 -7.68
CA ILE A 359 19.50 -10.90 -8.87
C ILE A 359 19.04 -11.91 -9.91
N TRP A 360 19.87 -12.92 -10.20
CA TRP A 360 19.50 -14.00 -11.11
C TRP A 360 18.25 -14.73 -10.63
N ASN A 361 18.24 -15.19 -9.36
CA ASN A 361 17.12 -15.93 -8.80
C ASN A 361 15.82 -15.12 -8.87
N TYR A 362 15.86 -13.83 -8.56
CA TYR A 362 14.71 -12.95 -8.68
C TYR A 362 14.25 -12.79 -10.14
N ALA A 363 15.16 -12.43 -11.05
CA ALA A 363 14.82 -12.16 -12.44
C ALA A 363 14.33 -13.42 -13.18
N ALA A 364 15.05 -14.53 -13.03
CA ALA A 364 14.71 -15.81 -13.65
C ALA A 364 13.42 -16.38 -13.06
N SER A 365 13.21 -16.31 -11.74
CA SER A 365 11.95 -16.80 -11.16
C SER A 365 10.76 -15.93 -11.58
N SER A 366 10.92 -14.60 -11.55
CA SER A 366 9.90 -13.68 -12.05
C SER A 366 9.51 -14.02 -13.50
N ARG A 367 10.48 -14.26 -14.38
CA ARG A 367 10.24 -14.55 -15.80
C ARG A 367 9.71 -15.97 -16.06
N PHE A 368 10.36 -17.00 -15.53
CA PHE A 368 10.13 -18.39 -15.94
C PHE A 368 9.19 -19.17 -15.01
N VAL A 369 9.09 -18.77 -13.73
CA VAL A 369 8.20 -19.42 -12.77
C VAL A 369 6.82 -18.76 -12.82
N TRP A 370 6.73 -17.44 -12.64
CA TRP A 370 5.44 -16.72 -12.50
C TRP A 370 4.96 -15.97 -13.75
N ASN A 371 5.85 -15.55 -14.66
CA ASN A 371 5.50 -14.87 -15.92
C ASN A 371 5.69 -15.75 -17.16
N ALA A 372 5.70 -17.08 -17.01
CA ALA A 372 5.74 -17.96 -18.17
C ALA A 372 4.45 -17.77 -19.01
N PRO A 373 4.57 -17.59 -20.33
CA PRO A 373 3.42 -17.44 -21.22
C PRO A 373 2.48 -18.65 -21.19
#